data_AF-A0A1M5NXQ7-F1
#
_entry.id   AF-A0A1M5NXQ7-F1
#
_cell.length_a   1.000
_cell.length_b   1.000
_cell.length_c   1.000
_cell.angle_alpha   90.00
_cell.angle_beta   90.00
_cell.angle_gamma   90.00
#
_symmetry.space_group_name_H-M   'P 1'
#
loop_
_entity.id
_entity.type
_entity.pdbx_description
1 polymer ?
#
loop_
_entity_poly.entity_id
_entity_poly.type
_entity_poly.pdbx_seq_one_letter_code
_entity_poly.pdbx_strand_id
1 'polypeptide(L)'
;MKKIIIALFIFSFSLQSCKESDKKDIPAEKSKEISDLSIYNLPSKWTTQDNKEIELKSLKGNVLVMVMIYTSCKAACPRLVADMRDIESKLDKKTKKNVKLILVSIDPKTDTPERLKSFAIENKMNQQPWLFLRSSEENTREFAAVLAVNYKQISPVDFSHSNIISVFNEAGELVFQQEGLGVNNEKTIEAINREAQKI
;
A
#
# COMPACT_ATOMS: atom_id res chain seq x y z
N MET A 1 23.76 -72.50 46.84
CA MET A 1 22.32 -72.27 47.07
C MET A 1 22.13 -71.65 48.45
N LYS A 2 21.45 -70.49 48.54
CA LYS A 2 21.02 -69.74 49.76
C LYS A 2 22.20 -69.10 50.55
N LYS A 3 22.23 -67.84 51.00
CA LYS A 3 21.22 -66.81 51.35
C LYS A 3 21.84 -65.41 51.12
N ILE A 4 21.15 -64.50 50.44
CA ILE A 4 20.51 -63.28 50.99
C ILE A 4 21.46 -62.43 51.86
N ILE A 5 21.99 -61.35 51.28
CA ILE A 5 22.57 -60.21 51.99
C ILE A 5 21.57 -59.05 51.82
N ILE A 6 20.92 -58.68 52.93
CA ILE A 6 20.22 -57.41 53.07
C ILE A 6 21.12 -56.53 53.94
N ALA A 7 21.62 -55.45 53.37
CA ALA A 7 22.16 -54.33 54.13
C ALA A 7 21.75 -53.04 53.41
N LEU A 8 20.74 -52.40 54.00
CA LEU A 8 20.27 -51.06 53.72
C LEU A 8 21.44 -50.08 53.92
N PHE A 9 21.80 -49.31 52.89
CA PHE A 9 22.61 -48.10 53.07
C PHE A 9 21.98 -46.96 52.27
N ILE A 10 21.32 -46.07 53.01
CA ILE A 10 20.82 -44.79 52.55
C ILE A 10 22.04 -43.88 52.42
N PHE A 11 22.34 -43.39 51.22
CA PHE A 11 23.31 -42.30 51.06
C PHE A 11 22.99 -41.37 49.89
N SER A 12 22.68 -40.13 50.28
CA SER A 12 22.99 -38.86 49.63
C SER A 12 22.53 -38.60 48.19
N PHE A 13 21.54 -37.71 48.13
CA PHE A 13 21.45 -36.55 47.24
C PHE A 13 22.74 -36.19 46.48
N SER A 14 22.66 -36.23 45.15
CA SER A 14 23.46 -35.43 44.23
C SER A 14 22.68 -35.27 42.92
N LEU A 15 21.89 -34.20 42.84
CA LEU A 15 21.37 -33.72 41.56
C LEU A 15 22.55 -33.14 40.79
N GLN A 16 23.03 -33.87 39.78
CA GLN A 16 24.03 -33.42 38.84
C GLN A 16 23.47 -32.26 38.01
N SER A 17 24.11 -31.11 38.17
CA SER A 17 23.99 -29.92 37.34
C SER A 17 24.43 -30.23 35.91
N CYS A 18 23.48 -30.19 34.97
CA CYS A 18 23.77 -30.11 33.54
C CYS A 18 23.80 -28.63 33.13
N LYS A 19 25.00 -28.19 32.76
CA LYS A 19 25.33 -26.89 32.20
C LYS A 19 24.85 -26.83 30.75
N GLU A 20 23.68 -26.26 30.53
CA GLU A 20 23.17 -25.93 29.18
C GLU A 20 23.84 -24.62 28.72
N SER A 21 24.40 -24.64 27.51
CA SER A 21 25.13 -23.56 26.88
C SER A 21 24.22 -22.39 26.50
N ASP A 22 24.60 -21.18 26.93
CA ASP A 22 24.05 -19.90 26.48
C ASP A 22 24.15 -19.76 24.95
N LYS A 23 23.04 -19.95 24.25
CA LYS A 23 22.82 -19.32 22.94
C LYS A 23 22.34 -17.90 23.22
N LYS A 24 23.25 -16.94 23.03
CA LYS A 24 22.89 -15.52 22.91
C LYS A 24 22.02 -15.35 21.67
N ASP A 25 20.72 -15.23 21.87
CA ASP A 25 19.81 -14.74 20.87
C ASP A 25 20.19 -13.30 20.52
N ILE A 26 20.61 -13.10 19.27
CA ILE A 26 20.73 -11.78 18.66
C ILE A 26 19.30 -11.26 18.49
N PRO A 27 18.94 -10.08 19.05
CA PRO A 27 17.61 -9.54 18.84
C PRO A 27 17.39 -9.27 17.34
N ALA A 28 16.52 -10.05 16.72
CA ALA A 28 15.96 -9.72 15.43
C ALA A 28 15.27 -8.34 15.56
N GLU A 29 15.62 -7.40 14.68
CA GLU A 29 14.89 -6.15 14.53
C GLU A 29 13.39 -6.47 14.40
N LYS A 30 12.59 -5.99 15.35
CA LYS A 30 11.13 -6.04 15.26
C LYS A 30 10.71 -5.24 14.04
N SER A 31 10.52 -5.91 12.90
CA SER A 31 9.73 -5.34 11.81
C SER A 31 8.37 -5.01 12.41
N LYS A 32 8.00 -3.73 12.52
CA LYS A 32 6.64 -3.32 12.90
C LYS A 32 5.67 -4.12 12.03
N GLU A 33 4.89 -5.00 12.66
CA GLU A 33 3.85 -5.79 12.00
C GLU A 33 2.91 -4.85 11.23
N ILE A 34 2.48 -5.29 10.06
CA ILE A 34 1.53 -4.55 9.24
C ILE A 34 0.16 -4.70 9.90
N SER A 35 -0.49 -3.57 10.21
CA SER A 35 -1.85 -3.55 10.75
C SER A 35 -2.83 -4.28 9.82
N ASP A 36 -3.82 -4.99 10.36
CA ASP A 36 -4.84 -5.69 9.58
C ASP A 36 -5.60 -4.75 8.63
N LEU A 37 -5.75 -3.48 9.02
CA LEU A 37 -6.41 -2.43 8.24
C LEU A 37 -5.53 -1.84 7.13
N SER A 38 -4.28 -2.27 7.02
CA SER A 38 -3.33 -1.72 6.05
C SER A 38 -3.66 -2.18 4.63
N ILE A 39 -3.59 -1.24 3.70
CA ILE A 39 -3.70 -1.50 2.26
C ILE A 39 -2.58 -2.42 1.73
N TYR A 40 -1.53 -2.65 2.51
CA TYR A 40 -0.45 -3.58 2.19
C TYR A 40 -0.83 -5.06 2.32
N ASN A 41 -1.99 -5.36 2.90
CA ASN A 41 -2.57 -6.70 2.95
C ASN A 41 -3.43 -7.04 1.71
N LEU A 42 -3.70 -6.06 0.85
CA LEU A 42 -4.49 -6.20 -0.37
C LEU A 42 -3.68 -6.83 -1.51
N PRO A 43 -4.30 -7.13 -2.68
CA PRO A 43 -3.70 -8.00 -3.67
C PRO A 43 -2.25 -7.64 -3.99
N SER A 44 -1.39 -8.65 -4.02
CA SER A 44 0.05 -8.44 -4.10
C SER A 44 0.55 -8.12 -5.51
N LYS A 45 -0.27 -8.31 -6.56
CA LYS A 45 0.20 -8.23 -7.95
C LYS A 45 -0.34 -6.99 -8.66
N TRP A 46 0.54 -6.04 -8.94
CA TRP A 46 0.25 -4.85 -9.74
C TRP A 46 1.31 -4.68 -10.81
N THR A 47 0.92 -4.16 -11.96
CA THR A 47 1.85 -3.77 -13.03
C THR A 47 1.87 -2.24 -13.13
N THR A 48 3.07 -1.67 -13.18
CA THR A 48 3.28 -0.22 -13.34
C THR A 48 3.19 0.21 -14.82
N GLN A 49 3.16 1.53 -15.08
CA GLN A 49 3.28 2.07 -16.43
C GLN A 49 4.60 1.73 -17.13
N ASP A 50 5.64 1.34 -16.38
CA ASP A 50 6.93 0.92 -16.92
C ASP A 50 7.00 -0.59 -17.16
N ASN A 51 5.85 -1.27 -17.14
CA ASN A 51 5.72 -2.73 -17.27
C ASN A 51 6.53 -3.51 -16.22
N LYS A 52 6.65 -2.95 -15.01
CA LYS A 52 7.27 -3.62 -13.86
C LYS A 52 6.18 -4.11 -12.92
N GLU A 53 6.34 -5.36 -12.46
CA GLU A 53 5.53 -5.91 -11.37
C GLU A 53 5.93 -5.28 -10.03
N ILE A 54 4.93 -5.01 -9.19
CA ILE A 54 5.09 -4.40 -7.88
C ILE A 54 4.02 -4.91 -6.91
N GLU A 55 4.38 -5.01 -5.64
CA GLU A 55 3.42 -5.17 -4.53
C GLU A 55 3.24 -3.85 -3.79
N LEU A 56 2.03 -3.52 -3.34
CA LEU A 56 1.79 -2.28 -2.59
C LEU A 56 2.67 -2.21 -1.33
N LYS A 57 2.97 -3.35 -0.69
CA LYS A 57 3.86 -3.45 0.48
C LYS A 57 5.26 -2.87 0.24
N SER A 58 5.74 -2.86 -1.00
CA SER A 58 7.02 -2.22 -1.36
C SER A 58 7.00 -0.70 -1.24
N LEU A 59 5.82 -0.08 -1.12
CA LEU A 59 5.63 1.34 -0.92
C LEU A 59 5.58 1.75 0.56
N LYS A 60 5.66 0.78 1.48
CA LYS A 60 5.73 1.01 2.95
C LYS A 60 6.81 2.04 3.28
N GLY A 61 6.49 2.94 4.20
CA GLY A 61 7.37 4.07 4.53
C GLY A 61 7.11 5.33 3.70
N ASN A 62 6.15 5.31 2.77
CA ASN A 62 5.69 6.50 2.04
C ASN A 62 4.23 6.80 2.37
N VAL A 63 3.86 8.08 2.37
CA VAL A 63 2.46 8.51 2.30
C VAL A 63 1.95 8.22 0.88
N LEU A 64 0.81 7.56 0.76
CA LEU A 64 0.23 7.21 -0.55
C LEU A 64 -1.02 8.05 -0.79
N VAL A 65 -1.07 8.75 -1.92
CA VAL A 65 -2.25 9.47 -2.39
C VAL A 65 -2.77 8.75 -3.61
N MET A 66 -3.92 8.11 -3.48
CA MET A 66 -4.45 7.18 -4.47
C MET A 66 -5.78 7.69 -5.04
N VAL A 67 -5.94 7.54 -6.35
CA VAL A 67 -7.19 7.78 -7.06
C VAL A 67 -7.42 6.71 -8.10
N MET A 68 -8.67 6.31 -8.32
CA MET A 68 -9.03 5.37 -9.38
C MET A 68 -9.49 6.13 -10.64
N ILE A 69 -8.99 5.73 -11.80
CA ILE A 69 -9.26 6.35 -13.11
C ILE A 69 -9.41 5.27 -14.19
N TYR A 70 -9.76 5.66 -15.41
CA TYR A 70 -9.50 4.86 -16.60
C TYR A 70 -9.16 5.80 -17.75
N THR A 71 -8.20 5.45 -18.60
CA THR A 71 -7.58 6.44 -19.49
C THR A 71 -8.44 6.80 -20.72
N SER A 72 -9.49 6.04 -21.04
CA SER A 72 -10.44 6.35 -22.11
C SER A 72 -11.52 7.36 -21.68
N CYS A 73 -11.64 7.65 -20.39
CA CYS A 73 -12.59 8.57 -19.79
C CYS A 73 -12.38 10.02 -20.23
N LYS A 74 -13.37 10.61 -20.90
CA LYS A 74 -13.31 12.01 -21.39
C LYS A 74 -14.08 13.01 -20.53
N ALA A 75 -14.74 12.56 -19.46
CA ALA A 75 -15.63 13.38 -18.64
C ALA A 75 -15.03 13.74 -17.27
N ALA A 76 -15.09 12.83 -16.29
CA ALA A 76 -14.66 13.09 -14.92
C ALA A 76 -13.13 13.07 -14.75
N CYS A 77 -12.46 12.13 -15.41
CA CYS A 77 -11.05 11.83 -15.20
C CYS A 77 -10.10 13.00 -15.53
N PRO A 78 -10.34 13.84 -16.56
CA PRO A 78 -9.55 15.06 -16.75
C PRO A 78 -9.58 16.02 -15.55
N ARG A 79 -10.67 16.04 -14.76
CA ARG A 79 -10.76 16.84 -13.54
C ARG A 79 -10.00 16.19 -12.38
N LEU A 80 -10.14 14.87 -12.18
CA LEU A 80 -9.35 14.14 -11.17
C LEU A 80 -7.84 14.26 -11.41
N VAL A 81 -7.41 14.17 -12.67
CA VAL A 81 -6.00 14.37 -13.04
C VAL A 81 -5.54 15.79 -12.71
N ALA A 82 -6.38 16.80 -12.95
CA ALA A 82 -6.08 18.17 -12.58
C ALA A 82 -5.97 18.33 -11.06
N ASP A 83 -6.87 17.71 -10.29
CA ASP A 83 -6.86 17.74 -8.83
C ASP A 83 -5.59 17.11 -8.26
N MET A 84 -5.20 15.93 -8.76
CA MET A 84 -3.94 15.28 -8.37
C MET A 84 -2.73 16.16 -8.69
N ARG A 85 -2.71 16.83 -9.85
CA ARG A 85 -1.62 17.74 -10.23
C ARG A 85 -1.58 19.00 -9.37
N ASP A 86 -2.74 19.53 -8.98
CA ASP A 86 -2.84 20.64 -8.04
C ASP A 86 -2.25 20.26 -6.69
N ILE A 87 -2.63 19.08 -6.16
CA ILE A 87 -2.04 18.50 -4.94
C ILE A 87 -0.53 18.43 -5.07
N GLU A 88 0.01 17.79 -6.11
CA GLU A 88 1.45 17.67 -6.34
C GLU A 88 2.13 19.04 -6.34
N SER A 89 1.56 20.01 -7.06
CA SER A 89 2.18 21.33 -7.25
C SER A 89 2.36 22.11 -5.94
N LYS A 90 1.51 21.84 -4.94
CA LYS A 90 1.48 22.50 -3.63
C LYS A 90 2.32 21.79 -2.57
N LEU A 91 2.81 20.58 -2.84
CA LEU A 91 3.73 19.88 -1.92
C LEU A 91 5.14 20.47 -2.04
N ASP A 92 5.82 20.64 -0.90
CA ASP A 92 7.22 21.04 -0.91
C ASP A 92 8.17 19.91 -1.35
N LYS A 93 9.41 20.24 -1.66
CA LYS A 93 10.40 19.25 -2.13
C LYS A 93 10.71 18.17 -1.09
N LYS A 94 10.56 18.44 0.21
CA LYS A 94 10.83 17.47 1.27
C LYS A 94 9.71 16.43 1.32
N THR A 95 8.48 16.91 1.34
CA THR A 95 7.25 16.11 1.32
C THR A 95 7.17 15.23 0.08
N LYS A 96 7.46 15.77 -1.11
CA LYS A 96 7.47 14.99 -2.37
C LYS A 96 8.40 13.78 -2.36
N LYS A 97 9.45 13.76 -1.54
CA LYS A 97 10.36 12.59 -1.44
C LYS A 97 9.71 11.40 -0.72
N ASN A 98 8.79 11.67 0.20
CA ASN A 98 8.14 10.69 1.06
C ASN A 98 6.70 10.39 0.62
N VAL A 99 6.25 10.92 -0.52
CA VAL A 99 4.90 10.77 -1.05
C VAL A 99 4.95 9.99 -2.37
N LYS A 100 3.96 9.12 -2.58
CA LYS A 100 3.63 8.53 -3.89
C LYS A 100 2.25 8.97 -4.33
N LEU A 101 2.15 9.49 -5.54
CA LEU A 101 0.89 9.89 -6.15
C LEU A 101 0.49 8.83 -7.17
N ILE A 102 -0.58 8.09 -6.88
CA ILE A 102 -0.87 6.81 -7.51
C ILE A 102 -2.22 6.89 -8.22
N LEU A 103 -2.22 6.61 -9.51
CA LEU A 103 -3.42 6.50 -10.32
C LEU A 103 -3.64 5.03 -10.66
N VAL A 104 -4.75 4.46 -10.20
CA VAL A 104 -5.08 3.04 -10.37
C VAL A 104 -6.15 2.89 -11.44
N SER A 105 -5.91 2.08 -12.46
CA SER A 105 -6.90 1.84 -13.51
C SER A 105 -8.07 0.99 -13.02
N ILE A 106 -9.30 1.39 -13.38
CA ILE A 106 -10.52 0.58 -13.23
C ILE A 106 -10.81 -0.30 -14.45
N ASP A 107 -10.13 -0.06 -15.57
CA ASP A 107 -10.27 -0.79 -16.84
C ASP A 107 -8.93 -1.41 -17.27
N PRO A 108 -8.47 -2.47 -16.58
CA PRO A 108 -7.16 -3.07 -16.83
C PRO A 108 -7.03 -3.82 -18.16
N LYS A 109 -8.15 -4.02 -18.88
CA LYS A 109 -8.17 -4.59 -20.23
C LYS A 109 -7.74 -3.56 -21.27
N THR A 110 -8.26 -2.34 -21.15
CA THR A 110 -7.90 -1.22 -22.04
C THR A 110 -6.59 -0.58 -21.61
N ASP A 111 -6.42 -0.36 -20.31
CA ASP A 111 -5.26 0.35 -19.74
C ASP A 111 -4.08 -0.60 -19.56
N THR A 112 -3.41 -0.92 -20.68
CA THR A 112 -2.12 -1.62 -20.69
C THR A 112 -1.00 -0.73 -20.11
N PRO A 113 0.16 -1.29 -19.71
CA PRO A 113 1.29 -0.49 -19.27
C PRO A 113 1.68 0.62 -20.26
N GLU A 114 1.68 0.33 -21.56
CA GLU A 114 2.00 1.27 -22.63
C GLU A 114 0.99 2.42 -22.71
N ARG A 115 -0.30 2.11 -22.52
CA ARG A 115 -1.37 3.11 -22.50
C ARG A 115 -1.27 4.00 -21.26
N LEU A 116 -1.02 3.41 -20.09
CA LEU A 116 -0.78 4.16 -18.84
C LEU A 116 0.45 5.06 -18.98
N LYS A 117 1.53 4.58 -19.61
CA LYS A 117 2.73 5.36 -19.87
C LYS A 117 2.46 6.56 -20.76
N SER A 118 1.73 6.34 -21.85
CA SER A 118 1.35 7.40 -22.79
C SER A 118 0.48 8.45 -22.09
N PHE A 119 -0.53 8.01 -21.33
CA PHE A 119 -1.38 8.89 -20.53
C PHE A 119 -0.59 9.70 -19.49
N ALA A 120 0.37 9.08 -18.81
CA ALA A 120 1.25 9.75 -17.87
C ALA A 120 2.10 10.84 -18.55
N ILE A 121 2.66 10.57 -19.73
CA ILE A 121 3.44 11.54 -20.52
C ILE A 121 2.58 12.72 -20.96
N GLU A 122 1.42 12.44 -21.57
CA GLU A 122 0.47 13.46 -22.05
C GLU A 122 0.05 14.42 -20.94
N ASN A 123 -0.10 13.90 -19.72
CA ASN A 123 -0.51 14.68 -18.57
C ASN A 123 0.66 15.26 -17.74
N LYS A 124 1.91 15.11 -18.19
CA LYS A 124 3.13 15.58 -17.50
C LYS A 124 3.35 14.94 -16.11
N MET A 125 2.99 13.66 -15.98
CA MET A 125 3.06 12.84 -14.77
C MET A 125 3.99 11.62 -14.94
N ASN A 126 5.05 11.74 -15.75
CA ASN A 126 5.94 10.61 -16.09
C ASN A 126 7.24 10.54 -15.27
N GLN A 127 7.30 11.24 -14.13
CA GLN A 127 8.46 11.28 -13.24
C GLN A 127 8.00 11.08 -11.79
N GLN A 128 8.94 10.89 -10.86
CA GLN A 128 8.59 10.90 -9.44
C GLN A 128 7.86 12.20 -9.07
N PRO A 129 6.83 12.17 -8.20
CA PRO A 129 6.39 11.05 -7.36
C PRO A 129 5.28 10.16 -7.98
N TRP A 130 5.06 10.23 -9.29
CA TRP A 130 3.91 9.60 -9.96
C TRP A 130 4.09 8.10 -10.21
N LEU A 131 3.02 7.35 -9.96
CA LEU A 131 2.91 5.92 -10.24
C LEU A 131 1.54 5.62 -10.85
N PHE A 132 1.50 4.79 -11.88
CA PHE A 132 0.25 4.34 -12.48
C PHE A 132 0.19 2.83 -12.38
N LEU A 133 -0.93 2.30 -11.91
CA LEU A 133 -1.08 0.89 -11.61
C LEU A 133 -2.26 0.29 -12.37
N ARG A 134 -2.07 -0.95 -12.82
CA ARG A 134 -3.12 -1.85 -13.28
C ARG A 134 -2.97 -3.21 -12.58
N SER A 135 -4.04 -3.98 -12.54
CA SER A 135 -4.01 -5.38 -12.08
C SER A 135 -5.06 -6.20 -12.83
N SER A 136 -5.42 -7.40 -12.37
CA SER A 136 -6.58 -8.13 -12.89
C SER A 136 -7.89 -7.40 -12.58
N GLU A 137 -8.97 -7.72 -13.29
CA GLU A 137 -10.30 -7.17 -12.98
C GLU A 137 -10.76 -7.54 -11.56
N GLU A 138 -10.37 -8.71 -11.07
CA GLU A 138 -10.67 -9.17 -9.71
C GLU A 138 -9.98 -8.30 -8.67
N ASN A 139 -8.65 -8.14 -8.77
CA ASN A 139 -7.88 -7.30 -7.85
C ASN A 139 -8.33 -5.84 -7.91
N THR A 140 -8.71 -5.36 -9.10
CA THR A 140 -9.23 -4.01 -9.30
C THR A 140 -10.55 -3.81 -8.55
N ARG A 141 -11.47 -4.78 -8.62
CA ARG A 141 -12.75 -4.75 -7.88
C ARG A 141 -12.53 -4.79 -6.37
N GLU A 142 -11.65 -5.66 -5.89
CA GLU A 142 -11.33 -5.78 -4.47
C GLU A 142 -10.74 -4.46 -3.93
N PHE A 143 -9.77 -3.89 -4.66
CA PHE A 143 -9.17 -2.62 -4.31
C PHE A 143 -10.18 -1.47 -4.30
N ALA A 144 -11.09 -1.42 -5.29
CA ALA A 144 -12.16 -0.43 -5.32
C ALA A 144 -13.07 -0.52 -4.09
N ALA A 145 -13.39 -1.74 -3.64
CA ALA A 145 -14.21 -1.95 -2.44
C ALA A 145 -13.54 -1.37 -1.18
N VAL A 146 -12.22 -1.54 -1.02
CA VAL A 146 -11.47 -0.96 0.11
C VAL A 146 -11.47 0.56 0.06
N LEU A 147 -11.32 1.15 -1.13
CA LEU A 147 -11.36 2.60 -1.29
C LEU A 147 -12.78 3.19 -1.22
N ALA A 148 -13.81 2.37 -1.00
CA ALA A 148 -15.23 2.74 -1.12
C ALA A 148 -15.58 3.35 -2.50
N VAL A 149 -14.83 2.98 -3.54
CA VAL A 149 -15.09 3.40 -4.92
C VAL A 149 -16.09 2.43 -5.53
N ASN A 150 -17.35 2.86 -5.60
CA ASN A 150 -18.34 2.16 -6.40
C ASN A 150 -18.13 2.48 -7.87
N TYR A 151 -18.10 1.46 -8.72
CA TYR A 151 -18.05 1.64 -10.17
C TYR A 151 -18.87 0.59 -10.91
N LYS A 152 -19.43 0.99 -12.06
CA LYS A 152 -20.25 0.15 -12.93
C LYS A 152 -19.94 0.46 -14.38
N GLN A 153 -19.66 -0.58 -15.17
CA GLN A 153 -19.59 -0.44 -16.62
C GLN A 153 -20.98 -0.11 -17.17
N ILE A 154 -21.11 1.00 -17.89
CA ILE A 154 -22.38 1.48 -18.46
C ILE A 154 -22.41 1.37 -20.00
N SER A 155 -21.25 1.27 -20.64
CA SER A 155 -21.07 0.97 -22.05
C SER A 155 -19.76 0.17 -22.24
N PRO A 156 -19.47 -0.40 -23.42
CA PRO A 156 -18.19 -1.06 -23.68
C PRO A 156 -16.95 -0.20 -23.37
N VAL A 157 -17.09 1.14 -23.38
CA VAL A 157 -15.98 2.08 -23.19
C VAL A 157 -16.15 3.01 -21.98
N ASP A 158 -17.30 3.01 -21.32
CA ASP A 158 -17.64 3.95 -20.25
C ASP A 158 -17.99 3.25 -18.94
N PHE A 159 -17.57 3.90 -17.85
CA PHE A 159 -17.85 3.49 -16.48
C PHE A 159 -18.46 4.67 -15.72
N SER A 160 -19.52 4.40 -14.96
CA SER A 160 -19.97 5.30 -13.89
C SER A 160 -19.20 4.94 -12.63
N HIS A 161 -18.46 5.87 -12.02
CA HIS A 161 -17.73 5.59 -10.78
C HIS A 161 -17.66 6.77 -9.82
N SER A 162 -17.37 6.44 -8.56
CA SER A 162 -17.14 7.42 -7.48
C SER A 162 -15.82 8.15 -7.71
N ASN A 163 -15.78 9.44 -7.40
CA ASN A 163 -14.60 10.28 -7.58
C ASN A 163 -13.97 10.53 -6.21
N ILE A 164 -13.06 9.64 -5.80
CA ILE A 164 -12.48 9.66 -4.44
C ILE A 164 -10.95 9.70 -4.53
N ILE A 165 -10.35 10.68 -3.87
CA ILE A 165 -8.91 10.73 -3.59
C ILE A 165 -8.72 10.25 -2.15
N SER A 166 -7.89 9.22 -1.97
CA SER A 166 -7.62 8.59 -0.67
C SER A 166 -6.17 8.83 -0.26
N VAL A 167 -5.94 9.20 1.00
CA VAL A 167 -4.61 9.38 1.58
C VAL A 167 -4.36 8.29 2.61
N PHE A 168 -3.24 7.59 2.46
CA PHE A 168 -2.75 6.56 3.36
C PHE A 168 -1.46 7.01 4.04
N ASN A 169 -1.32 6.70 5.31
CA ASN A 169 -0.07 6.91 6.04
C ASN A 169 1.03 5.93 5.59
N GLU A 170 2.22 6.06 6.17
CA GLU A 170 3.40 5.24 5.88
C GLU A 170 3.23 3.74 6.19
N ALA A 171 2.30 3.43 7.10
CA ALA A 171 1.90 2.08 7.46
C ALA A 171 0.80 1.51 6.54
N GLY A 172 0.30 2.31 5.59
CA GLY A 172 -0.74 1.90 4.63
C GLY A 172 -2.15 2.00 5.19
N GLU A 173 -2.37 2.77 6.26
CA GLU A 173 -3.69 2.96 6.87
C GLU A 173 -4.38 4.19 6.29
N LEU A 174 -5.67 4.08 5.99
CA LEU A 174 -6.45 5.19 5.44
C LEU A 174 -6.63 6.30 6.50
N VAL A 175 -6.15 7.51 6.21
CA VAL A 175 -6.21 8.65 7.14
C VAL A 175 -7.11 9.79 6.67
N PHE A 176 -7.40 9.86 5.37
CA PHE A 176 -8.24 10.90 4.79
C PHE A 176 -8.82 10.46 3.44
N GLN A 177 -10.04 10.87 3.15
CA GLN A 177 -10.66 10.75 1.84
C GLN A 177 -11.35 12.06 1.46
N GLN A 178 -11.26 12.39 0.18
CA GLN A 178 -11.97 13.51 -0.42
C GLN A 178 -12.80 12.99 -1.59
N GLU A 179 -14.10 13.24 -1.54
CA GLU A 179 -15.03 12.92 -2.62
C GLU A 179 -15.34 14.17 -3.45
N GLY A 180 -15.42 14.00 -4.77
CA GLY A 180 -15.84 15.04 -5.72
C GLY A 180 -14.84 15.29 -6.83
N LEU A 181 -15.18 16.26 -7.69
CA LEU A 181 -14.36 16.71 -8.83
C LEU A 181 -14.15 18.21 -8.73
N GLY A 182 -12.91 18.68 -8.92
CA GLY A 182 -12.60 20.11 -8.90
C GLY A 182 -12.91 20.77 -7.55
N VAL A 183 -12.80 19.99 -6.48
CA VAL A 183 -13.02 20.45 -5.11
C VAL A 183 -11.76 21.11 -4.56
N ASN A 184 -11.88 21.83 -3.44
CA ASN A 184 -10.72 22.43 -2.78
C ASN A 184 -9.84 21.36 -2.12
N ASN A 185 -8.62 21.19 -2.62
CA ASN A 185 -7.65 20.20 -2.16
C ASN A 185 -6.90 20.57 -0.86
N GLU A 186 -7.17 21.72 -0.23
CA GLU A 186 -6.47 22.18 0.97
C GLU A 186 -6.44 21.12 2.08
N LYS A 187 -7.58 20.53 2.43
CA LYS A 187 -7.66 19.49 3.47
C LYS A 187 -6.89 18.22 3.10
N THR A 188 -6.89 17.86 1.81
CA THR A 188 -6.08 16.74 1.31
C THR A 188 -4.59 17.03 1.50
N ILE A 189 -4.14 18.23 1.15
CA ILE A 189 -2.75 18.66 1.27
C ILE A 189 -2.31 18.75 2.74
N GLU A 190 -3.17 19.26 3.62
CA GLU A 190 -2.94 19.26 5.08
C GLU A 190 -2.75 17.85 5.63
N ALA A 191 -3.59 16.90 5.22
CA ALA A 191 -3.46 15.50 5.62
C ALA A 191 -2.13 14.89 5.11
N ILE A 192 -1.77 15.13 3.85
CA ILE A 192 -0.51 14.65 3.27
C ILE A 192 0.69 15.22 4.03
N ASN A 193 0.72 16.53 4.28
CA ASN A 193 1.82 17.19 4.98
C ASN A 193 1.95 16.68 6.43
N ARG A 194 0.82 16.51 7.13
CA ARG A 194 0.81 15.99 8.50
C ARG A 194 1.41 14.58 8.59
N GLU A 195 1.08 13.69 7.66
CA GLU A 195 1.65 12.34 7.66
C GLU A 195 3.10 12.33 7.18
N ALA A 196 3.44 13.10 6.14
CA ALA A 196 4.80 13.14 5.60
C ALA A 196 5.83 13.73 6.57
N GLN A 197 5.41 14.59 7.52
CA GLN A 197 6.27 15.12 8.58
C GLN A 197 6.70 14.08 9.62
N LYS A 198 6.02 12.93 9.69
CA LYS A 198 6.33 11.84 10.63
C LYS A 198 7.45 10.91 10.12
N ILE A 199 7.90 11.11 8.88
CA ILE A 199 8.86 10.29 8.14
C ILE A 199 10.12 11.11 7.86
#